data_AF-A0A849DS83-F1
#
_entry.id   AF-A0A849DS83-F1
#
_cell.length_a   1.000
_cell.length_b   1.000
_cell.length_c   1.000
_cell.angle_alpha   90.00
_cell.angle_beta   90.00
_cell.angle_gamma   90.00
#
_symmetry.space_group_name_H-M   'P 1'
#
loop_
_entity.id
_entity.type
_entity.pdbx_description
1 polymer ?
#
loop_
_entity_poly.entity_id
_entity_poly.type
_entity_poly.pdbx_seq_one_letter_code
_entity_poly.pdbx_strand_id
1 'polypeptide(L)'
;MDGWASARQGLRDGWHARTQATREHVEAHAAAMLRRPGAPTAAVLIINKATCVSRGEYVGCAEVLSDMLPVGTRMAVYVSDGTKVRLSKICQGTGEGIAP
;
A
#
# COMPACT_ATOMS: atom_id res chain seq x y z
N MET A 1 19.05 -10.62 9.72
CA MET A 1 17.90 -9.72 9.87
C MET A 1 17.62 -9.17 8.49
N ASP A 2 16.61 -9.71 7.81
CA ASP A 2 16.23 -9.20 6.49
C ASP A 2 15.75 -7.76 6.66
N GLY A 3 16.30 -6.85 5.86
CA GLY A 3 15.97 -5.44 5.88
C GLY A 3 14.45 -5.24 5.77
N TRP A 4 13.96 -4.18 6.40
CA TRP A 4 12.55 -3.78 6.33
C TRP A 4 12.11 -3.78 4.87
N ALA A 5 10.99 -4.42 4.57
CA ALA A 5 10.50 -4.57 3.20
C ALA A 5 10.40 -3.18 2.56
N SER A 6 11.29 -2.92 1.58
CA SER A 6 11.22 -1.69 0.80
C SER A 6 9.87 -1.67 0.11
N ALA A 7 9.19 -0.53 0.11
CA ALA A 7 7.94 -0.36 -0.63
C ALA A 7 8.07 -0.75 -2.12
N ARG A 8 9.30 -0.69 -2.67
CA ARG A 8 9.64 -1.06 -4.04
C ARG A 8 9.69 -2.57 -4.29
N GLN A 9 9.90 -3.36 -3.23
CA GLN A 9 10.16 -4.78 -3.35
C GLN A 9 8.96 -5.50 -3.97
N GLY A 10 9.21 -6.23 -5.06
CA GLY A 10 8.20 -6.98 -5.80
C GLY A 10 7.32 -6.15 -6.75
N LEU A 11 7.60 -4.85 -6.94
CA LEU A 11 6.90 -4.04 -7.95
C LEU A 11 7.57 -4.17 -9.33
N ARG A 12 6.79 -4.06 -10.41
CA ARG A 12 7.30 -4.02 -11.79
C ARG A 12 7.98 -2.69 -12.11
N ASP A 13 9.00 -2.67 -12.98
CA ASP A 13 9.83 -1.48 -13.23
C ASP A 13 9.03 -0.24 -13.69
N GLY A 14 8.03 -0.41 -14.56
CA GLY A 14 7.17 0.69 -15.01
C GLY A 14 6.34 1.36 -13.90
N TRP A 15 6.21 0.71 -12.74
CA TRP A 15 5.56 1.28 -11.56
C TRP A 15 6.49 2.14 -10.72
N HIS A 16 7.79 2.19 -11.05
CA HIS A 16 8.77 2.86 -10.22
C HIS A 16 8.61 4.37 -10.20
N ALA A 17 8.42 4.97 -11.37
CA ALA A 17 8.10 6.38 -11.50
C ALA A 17 6.70 6.69 -10.95
N ARG A 18 5.70 5.87 -11.28
CA ARG A 18 4.30 6.07 -10.87
C ARG A 18 4.09 6.08 -9.36
N THR A 19 4.89 5.30 -8.62
CA THR A 19 4.79 5.17 -7.16
C THR A 19 5.92 5.91 -6.43
N GLN A 20 6.64 6.81 -7.11
CA GLN A 20 7.81 7.49 -6.53
C GLN A 20 7.49 8.16 -5.19
N ALA A 21 6.40 8.91 -5.11
CA ALA A 21 5.97 9.57 -3.87
C ALA A 21 5.35 8.60 -2.86
N THR A 22 4.63 7.58 -3.32
CA THR A 22 3.90 6.67 -2.43
C THR A 22 4.79 5.63 -1.76
N ARG A 23 5.97 5.36 -2.32
CA ARG A 23 6.96 4.42 -1.74
C ARG A 23 7.52 4.83 -0.40
N GLU A 24 7.44 6.11 -0.05
CA GLU A 24 7.90 6.62 1.24
C GLU A 24 6.78 6.59 2.29
N HIS A 25 5.56 6.20 1.88
CA HIS A 25 4.41 6.15 2.76
C HIS A 25 4.22 4.76 3.37
N VAL A 26 3.72 4.75 4.61
CA VAL A 26 3.54 3.52 5.39
C VAL A 26 2.57 2.54 4.71
N GLU A 27 1.61 3.02 3.93
CA GLU A 27 0.69 2.20 3.14
C GLU A 27 1.43 1.31 2.14
N ALA A 28 2.43 1.86 1.45
CA ALA A 28 3.20 1.12 0.45
C ALA A 28 4.14 0.10 1.09
N HIS A 29 4.67 0.40 2.27
CA HIS A 29 5.43 -0.57 3.07
C HIS A 29 4.55 -1.69 3.61
N ALA A 30 3.33 -1.39 4.06
CA ALA A 30 2.36 -2.41 4.46
C ALA A 30 2.00 -3.32 3.28
N ALA A 31 1.78 -2.75 2.08
CA ALA A 31 1.58 -3.55 0.87
C ALA A 31 2.80 -4.43 0.55
N ALA A 32 4.03 -3.94 0.76
CA ALA A 32 5.24 -4.73 0.58
C ALA A 32 5.33 -5.92 1.54
N MET A 33 4.87 -5.76 2.78
CA MET A 33 4.77 -6.88 3.71
C MET A 33 3.81 -7.97 3.20
N LEU A 34 2.70 -7.57 2.58
CA LEU A 34 1.70 -8.51 2.03
C LEU A 34 2.16 -9.21 0.75
N ARG A 35 3.22 -8.74 0.08
CA ARG A 35 3.82 -9.42 -1.08
C ARG A 35 4.81 -10.52 -0.68
N ARG A 36 5.14 -10.66 0.61
CA ARG A 36 6.13 -11.66 1.05
C ARG A 36 5.55 -13.09 1.00
N PRO A 37 6.38 -14.10 0.70
CA PRO A 37 5.96 -15.49 0.85
C PRO A 37 5.42 -15.77 2.25
N GLY A 38 4.27 -16.42 2.34
CA GLY A 38 3.60 -16.74 3.62
C GLY A 38 2.91 -15.56 4.31
N ALA A 39 2.83 -14.39 3.68
CA ALA A 39 2.06 -13.27 4.20
C ALA A 39 0.56 -13.59 4.29
N PRO A 40 -0.16 -12.99 5.25
CA PRO A 40 -1.61 -13.19 5.36
C PRO A 40 -2.35 -12.60 4.15
N THR A 41 -3.52 -13.14 3.85
CA THR A 41 -4.39 -12.62 2.77
C THR A 41 -5.24 -11.44 3.21
N ALA A 42 -5.27 -11.12 4.51
CA ALA A 42 -6.02 -9.99 5.05
C ALA A 42 -5.18 -9.22 6.07
N ALA A 43 -5.27 -7.89 6.02
CA ALA A 43 -4.61 -7.01 6.99
C ALA A 43 -5.44 -5.78 7.35
N VAL A 44 -5.15 -5.21 8.52
CA VAL A 44 -5.64 -3.92 8.96
C VAL A 44 -4.45 -3.00 9.16
N LEU A 45 -4.49 -1.84 8.50
CA LEU A 45 -3.51 -0.76 8.64
C LEU A 45 -4.18 0.41 9.35
N ILE A 46 -3.62 0.87 10.46
CA ILE A 46 -4.11 2.05 11.20
C ILE A 46 -3.03 3.14 11.11
N ILE A 47 -3.39 4.29 10.56
CA ILE A 47 -2.49 5.43 10.31
C ILE A 47 -3.04 6.71 10.93
N ASN A 48 -2.18 7.68 11.22
CA ASN A 48 -2.57 8.95 11.84
C ASN A 48 -2.92 10.07 10.84
N LYS A 49 -2.77 9.81 9.55
CA LYS A 49 -3.04 10.74 8.47
C LYS A 49 -3.84 10.04 7.39
N ALA A 50 -4.79 10.74 6.79
CA ALA A 50 -5.53 10.21 5.65
C ALA A 50 -4.58 9.87 4.50
N THR A 51 -4.85 8.76 3.84
CA THR A 51 -4.13 8.31 2.66
C THR A 51 -4.09 9.41 1.61
N CYS A 52 -2.90 9.70 1.07
CA CYS A 52 -2.75 10.75 0.08
C CYS A 52 -3.51 10.43 -1.21
N VAL A 53 -4.01 11.48 -1.85
CA VAL A 53 -4.63 11.44 -3.18
C VAL A 53 -3.69 12.03 -4.21
N SER A 54 -3.96 11.76 -5.48
CA SER A 54 -3.17 12.28 -6.60
C SER A 54 -3.21 13.80 -6.67
N ARG A 55 -2.07 14.42 -7.00
CA ARG A 55 -1.96 15.88 -7.16
C ARG A 55 -0.93 16.20 -8.24
N GLY A 56 -1.37 16.78 -9.35
CA GLY A 56 -0.52 17.02 -10.52
C GLY A 56 0.02 15.70 -11.07
N GLU A 57 1.34 15.60 -11.20
CA GLU A 57 2.02 14.41 -11.71
C GLU A 57 2.19 13.30 -10.65
N TYR A 58 1.90 13.59 -9.37
CA TYR A 58 1.99 12.62 -8.29
C TYR A 58 0.72 11.78 -8.19
N VAL A 59 0.88 10.46 -8.18
CA VAL A 59 -0.23 9.51 -7.92
C VAL A 59 -0.27 9.18 -6.43
N GLY A 60 -1.45 9.29 -5.81
CA GLY A 60 -1.64 9.05 -4.38
C GLY A 60 -1.79 7.56 -4.02
N CYS A 61 -1.52 7.23 -2.75
CA CYS A 61 -1.74 5.90 -2.21
C CYS A 61 -3.22 5.51 -2.32
N ALA A 62 -4.15 6.47 -2.26
CA ALA A 62 -5.56 6.17 -2.39
C ALA A 62 -5.86 5.50 -3.73
N GLU A 63 -5.16 5.85 -4.79
CA GLU A 63 -5.40 5.34 -6.14
C GLU A 63 -4.65 4.04 -6.39
N VAL A 64 -3.38 3.95 -5.98
CA VAL A 64 -2.51 2.82 -6.38
C VAL A 64 -2.42 1.67 -5.38
N LEU A 65 -2.94 1.83 -4.15
CA LEU A 65 -2.69 0.85 -3.10
C LEU A 65 -3.29 -0.53 -3.41
N SER A 66 -4.45 -0.59 -4.06
CA SER A 66 -5.04 -1.85 -4.53
C SER A 66 -4.15 -2.59 -5.53
N ASP A 67 -3.45 -1.86 -6.38
CA ASP A 67 -2.59 -2.43 -7.43
C ASP A 67 -1.24 -2.90 -6.90
N MET A 68 -0.82 -2.34 -5.76
CA MET A 68 0.37 -2.76 -5.04
C MET A 68 0.15 -4.01 -4.17
N LEU A 69 -1.09 -4.49 -4.04
CA LEU A 69 -1.45 -5.66 -3.24
C LEU A 69 -1.59 -6.90 -4.13
N PRO A 70 -1.15 -8.10 -3.69
CA PRO A 70 -1.34 -9.33 -4.46
C PRO A 70 -2.81 -9.66 -4.69
N VAL A 71 -3.10 -10.32 -5.82
CA VAL A 71 -4.44 -10.83 -6.13
C VAL A 71 -4.97 -11.68 -4.98
N GLY A 72 -6.24 -11.46 -4.60
CA GLY A 72 -6.90 -12.21 -3.53
C GLY A 72 -6.54 -11.75 -2.12
N THR A 73 -5.72 -10.71 -1.98
CA THR A 73 -5.47 -10.07 -0.68
C THR A 73 -6.40 -8.88 -0.44
N ARG A 74 -6.62 -8.55 0.84
CA ARG A 74 -7.42 -7.40 1.27
C ARG A 74 -6.71 -6.63 2.36
N MET A 75 -6.73 -5.30 2.26
CA MET A 75 -6.26 -4.42 3.34
C MET A 75 -7.32 -3.40 3.69
N ALA A 76 -7.69 -3.32 4.97
CA ALA A 76 -8.53 -2.24 5.50
C ALA A 76 -7.64 -1.15 6.12
N VAL A 77 -7.78 0.08 5.63
CA VAL A 77 -7.05 1.25 6.12
C VAL A 77 -7.97 2.06 7.01
N TYR A 78 -7.56 2.27 8.25
CA TYR A 78 -8.22 3.12 9.22
C TYR A 78 -7.36 4.35 9.51
N VAL A 79 -8.02 5.48 9.73
CA VAL A 79 -7.36 6.72 10.16
C VAL A 79 -7.72 6.97 11.61
N SER A 80 -6.71 7.20 12.44
CA SER A 80 -6.85 7.63 13.82
C SER A 80 -6.46 9.10 13.99
N ASP A 81 -7.29 9.88 14.66
CA ASP A 81 -6.95 11.24 15.09
C ASP A 81 -6.43 11.28 16.54
N GLY A 82 -6.07 10.12 17.10
CA GLY A 82 -5.68 9.94 18.51
C GLY A 82 -6.87 9.77 19.46
N THR A 83 -8.09 10.08 19.04
CA THR A 83 -9.31 9.93 19.86
C THR A 83 -10.32 8.96 19.25
N LYS A 84 -10.41 8.93 17.92
CA LYS A 84 -11.32 8.08 17.15
C LYS A 84 -10.53 7.36 16.09
N VAL A 85 -10.99 6.15 15.77
CA VAL A 85 -10.49 5.34 14.65
C VAL A 85 -11.65 5.20 13.66
N ARG A 86 -11.44 5.61 12.41
CA ARG A 86 -12.46 5.58 11.35
C ARG A 86 -11.95 4.79 10.17
N LEU A 87 -12.81 3.95 9.60
CA LEU A 87 -12.49 3.28 8.35
C LEU A 87 -12.33 4.34 7.26
N SER A 88 -11.18 4.35 6.61
CA SER A 88 -10.89 5.27 5.51
C SER A 88 -11.05 4.58 4.16
N LYS A 89 -10.51 3.36 4.01
CA LYS A 89 -10.59 2.62 2.75
C LYS A 89 -10.50 1.12 2.95
N ILE A 90 -11.14 0.37 2.06
CA ILE A 90 -10.87 -1.06 1.87
C ILE A 90 -10.22 -1.23 0.49
N CYS A 91 -9.05 -1.82 0.46
CA CYS A 91 -8.30 -2.15 -0.76
C CYS A 91 -8.41 -3.65 -1.03
N GLN A 92 -8.73 -3.99 -2.26
CA GLN A 92 -8.68 -5.36 -2.79
C GLN A 92 -7.48 -5.45 -3.72
N GLY A 93 -6.65 -6.48 -3.54
CA GLY A 93 -5.45 -6.64 -4.34
C GLY A 93 -5.76 -7.03 -5.77
N THR A 94 -5.31 -6.21 -6.72
CA THR A 94 -5.43 -6.49 -8.16
C THR A 94 -4.15 -7.07 -8.73
N GLY A 95 -3.01 -6.89 -8.04
CA GLY A 95 -1.69 -7.30 -8.48
C GLY A 95 -1.14 -6.52 -9.68
N GLU A 96 -1.83 -5.50 -10.19
CA GLU A 96 -1.42 -4.83 -11.43
C GLU A 96 0.00 -4.23 -11.32
N GLY A 97 0.40 -3.73 -10.16
CA GLY A 97 1.72 -3.13 -9.93
C GLY A 97 2.84 -4.13 -9.63
N ILE A 98 2.54 -5.42 -9.51
CA ILE A 98 3.47 -6.45 -9.05
C ILE A 98 4.21 -7.04 -10.25
N ALA A 99 5.50 -7.33 -10.07
CA ALA A 99 6.29 -8.04 -11.07
C ALA A 99 5.78 -9.49 -11.24
N PRO A 100 5.84 -10.06 -12.46
CA PRO A 100 5.46 -11.47 -12.70
C PRO A 100 6.31 -12.45 -11.90
#